data_AF-A0A843EQC5-F1
#
_entry.id   AF-A0A843EQC5-F1
#
_cell.length_a   1.000
_cell.length_b   1.000
_cell.length_c   1.000
_cell.angle_alpha   90.00
_cell.angle_beta   90.00
_cell.angle_gamma   90.00
#
_symmetry.space_group_name_H-M   'P 1'
#
loop_
_entity.id
_entity.type
_entity.pdbx_description
1 polymer ?
#
loop_
_entity_poly.entity_id
_entity_poly.type
_entity_poly.pdbx_seq_one_letter_code
_entity_poly.pdbx_strand_id
1 'polypeptide(L)'
;GDGKIQNNKTINVPGVDLKLDFISEAHKNDIAFAARNACDYLALSFVNNRFDVIAARKIIKEAGGDARIISKIESRMGIENIDEIIKASDGIMVARGDLGVEVPMEKLPMLQKSIIRKCREKGKFAIVATEMLASMYENPRPSRAEVSDVANAVLDGTDCVMLSGETTIGKYPVQSVEIMSKVCKYVESTIDYTKHVSYKGIIGVSDTIAKLVVDAVEYSDIKLIVTTTMTGFTARKISNLRPNAIILACCPSSHIAEKVVLNFGVKPIITDIYEDTDEMIESAREIAKSEFNLDDGDLIVVTGGFPLGKARRTNYLRIVEI
;
A
#
# COMPACT_ATOMS: atom_id res chain seq x y z
N GLY A 1 -33.57 -8.54 -15.96
CA GLY A 1 -34.07 -9.92 -15.94
C GLY A 1 -34.81 -10.13 -14.64
N ASP A 2 -35.76 -11.06 -14.63
CA ASP A 2 -36.49 -11.40 -13.40
C ASP A 2 -35.54 -12.11 -12.42
N GLY A 3 -35.60 -11.73 -11.14
CA GLY A 3 -34.71 -12.22 -10.11
C GLY A 3 -35.34 -12.15 -8.73
N LYS A 4 -34.87 -12.99 -7.80
CA LYS A 4 -35.37 -13.04 -6.41
C LYS A 4 -34.58 -12.05 -5.56
N ILE A 5 -35.27 -11.06 -5.00
CA ILE A 5 -34.70 -10.12 -4.01
C ILE A 5 -34.89 -10.72 -2.61
N GLN A 6 -33.84 -10.68 -1.78
CA GLN A 6 -33.90 -11.10 -0.37
C GLN A 6 -33.89 -9.86 0.54
N ASN A 7 -34.09 -10.07 1.84
CA ASN A 7 -34.02 -8.98 2.81
C ASN A 7 -32.61 -8.36 2.89
N ASN A 8 -32.55 -7.07 3.23
CA ASN A 8 -31.32 -6.30 3.44
C ASN A 8 -30.34 -6.32 2.25
N LYS A 9 -30.85 -6.32 1.01
CA LYS A 9 -30.02 -6.16 -0.19
C LYS A 9 -29.72 -4.68 -0.44
N THR A 10 -28.45 -4.39 -0.75
CA THR A 10 -27.98 -3.05 -1.10
C THR A 10 -28.66 -2.54 -2.37
N ILE A 11 -29.02 -1.27 -2.37
CA ILE A 11 -29.57 -0.56 -3.54
C ILE A 11 -28.50 0.40 -4.03
N ASN A 12 -28.12 0.28 -5.30
CA ASN A 12 -27.26 1.24 -5.98
C ASN A 12 -28.12 2.08 -6.94
N VAL A 13 -27.82 3.37 -7.03
CA VAL A 13 -28.55 4.31 -7.90
C VAL A 13 -27.54 4.99 -8.83
N PRO A 14 -27.12 4.32 -9.92
CA PRO A 14 -26.01 4.78 -10.74
C PRO A 14 -26.26 6.16 -11.35
N GLY A 15 -25.26 7.03 -11.24
CA GLY A 15 -25.29 8.37 -11.83
C GLY A 15 -26.18 9.39 -11.11
N VAL A 16 -26.66 9.09 -9.90
CA VAL A 16 -27.44 10.02 -9.07
C VAL A 16 -26.64 10.42 -7.84
N ASP A 17 -26.51 11.74 -7.63
CA ASP A 17 -26.03 12.27 -6.35
C ASP A 17 -27.16 12.22 -5.32
N LEU A 18 -27.05 11.28 -4.37
CA LEU A 18 -28.04 11.08 -3.31
C LEU A 18 -28.04 12.19 -2.25
N LYS A 19 -27.07 13.12 -2.28
CA LYS A 19 -26.91 14.23 -1.31
C LYS A 19 -26.97 13.77 0.16
N LEU A 20 -26.47 12.57 0.42
CA LEU A 20 -26.34 12.04 1.78
C LEU A 20 -25.06 12.58 2.41
N ASP A 21 -25.12 12.84 3.71
CA ASP A 21 -23.93 13.16 4.48
C ASP A 21 -22.95 11.98 4.41
N PHE A 22 -21.73 12.24 3.95
CA PHE A 22 -20.69 11.22 3.82
C PHE A 22 -20.36 10.55 5.17
N ILE A 23 -20.30 11.35 6.24
CA ILE A 23 -20.01 10.89 7.59
C ILE A 23 -21.27 11.06 8.45
N SER A 24 -22.00 9.98 8.63
CA SER A 24 -23.10 9.90 9.60
C SER A 24 -22.58 9.99 11.04
N GLU A 25 -23.47 10.26 12.01
CA GLU A 25 -23.09 10.22 13.44
C GLU A 25 -22.53 8.86 13.87
N ALA A 26 -23.06 7.77 13.32
CA ALA A 26 -22.50 6.43 13.54
C ALA A 26 -21.06 6.33 13.01
N HIS A 27 -20.81 6.80 11.79
CA HIS A 27 -19.45 6.84 11.23
C HIS A 27 -18.50 7.69 12.08
N LYS A 28 -18.94 8.85 12.60
CA LYS A 28 -18.09 9.67 13.49
C LYS A 28 -17.66 8.89 14.73
N ASN A 29 -18.59 8.16 15.34
CA ASN A 29 -18.32 7.33 16.51
C ASN A 29 -17.36 6.19 16.19
N ASP A 30 -17.55 5.49 15.07
CA ASP A 30 -16.68 4.40 14.63
C ASP A 30 -15.26 4.88 14.31
N ILE A 31 -15.15 6.02 13.60
CA ILE A 31 -13.86 6.65 13.29
C ILE A 31 -13.14 7.06 14.58
N ALA A 32 -13.85 7.71 15.51
CA ALA A 32 -13.27 8.12 16.78
C ALA A 32 -12.91 6.92 17.68
N PHE A 33 -13.67 5.83 17.60
CA PHE A 33 -13.37 4.58 18.29
C PHE A 33 -12.10 3.94 17.72
N ALA A 34 -12.00 3.79 16.40
CA ALA A 34 -10.82 3.24 15.74
C ALA A 34 -9.56 4.09 16.04
N ALA A 35 -9.68 5.41 15.99
CA ALA A 35 -8.58 6.33 16.29
C ALA A 35 -8.05 6.17 17.73
N ARG A 36 -8.93 5.96 18.71
CA ARG A 36 -8.55 5.74 20.12
C ARG A 36 -7.92 4.37 20.38
N ASN A 37 -8.18 3.38 19.53
CA ASN A 37 -7.67 2.02 19.66
C ASN A 37 -6.46 1.75 18.74
N ALA A 38 -5.65 2.78 18.47
CA ALA A 38 -4.41 2.68 17.71
C ALA A 38 -4.56 2.03 16.32
N CYS A 39 -5.63 2.36 15.60
CA CYS A 39 -5.80 1.90 14.22
C CYS A 39 -4.74 2.52 13.30
N ASP A 40 -3.98 1.68 12.59
CA ASP A 40 -2.93 2.11 11.66
C ASP A 40 -3.50 2.62 10.33
N TYR A 41 -4.57 1.98 9.85
CA TYR A 41 -5.21 2.26 8.57
C TYR A 41 -6.73 2.31 8.69
N LEU A 42 -7.33 3.41 8.25
CA LEU A 42 -8.77 3.59 8.17
C LEU A 42 -9.20 3.62 6.70
N ALA A 43 -9.93 2.60 6.27
CA ALA A 43 -10.53 2.57 4.94
C ALA A 43 -11.92 3.24 4.95
N LEU A 44 -12.11 4.23 4.08
CA LEU A 44 -13.36 4.98 3.95
C LEU A 44 -14.11 4.51 2.69
N SER A 45 -15.32 4.00 2.88
CA SER A 45 -16.22 3.61 1.79
C SER A 45 -16.85 4.83 1.11
N PHE A 46 -17.21 4.69 -0.17
CA PHE A 46 -17.94 5.64 -1.01
C PHE A 46 -17.35 7.04 -1.07
N VAL A 47 -16.01 7.16 -1.03
CA VAL A 47 -15.34 8.45 -1.14
C VAL A 47 -15.58 9.04 -2.53
N ASN A 48 -16.20 10.23 -2.57
CA ASN A 48 -16.60 10.90 -3.82
C ASN A 48 -15.76 12.15 -4.10
N ASN A 49 -15.17 12.76 -3.09
CA ASN A 49 -14.39 13.99 -3.24
C ASN A 49 -13.32 14.12 -2.14
N ARG A 50 -12.43 15.13 -2.26
CA ARG A 50 -11.36 15.34 -1.26
C ARG A 50 -11.85 15.74 0.14
N PHE A 51 -13.02 16.38 0.25
CA PHE A 51 -13.53 16.88 1.53
C PHE A 51 -14.00 15.76 2.44
N ASP A 52 -14.50 14.66 1.86
CA ASP A 52 -14.80 13.40 2.56
C ASP A 52 -13.59 12.91 3.36
N VAL A 53 -12.43 12.88 2.71
CA VAL A 53 -11.14 12.46 3.30
C VAL A 53 -10.67 13.45 4.37
N ILE A 54 -10.80 14.76 4.12
CA ILE A 54 -10.40 15.81 5.06
C ILE A 54 -11.26 15.75 6.33
N ALA A 55 -12.58 15.52 6.19
CA ALA A 55 -13.51 15.41 7.30
C ALA A 55 -13.15 14.22 8.20
N ALA A 56 -12.93 13.03 7.63
CA ALA A 56 -12.49 11.87 8.39
C ALA A 56 -11.14 12.11 9.10
N ARG A 57 -10.18 12.74 8.40
CA ARG A 57 -8.88 13.07 8.98
C ARG A 57 -8.98 14.01 10.18
N LYS A 58 -9.90 14.97 10.14
CA LYS A 58 -10.18 15.87 11.26
C LYS A 58 -10.65 15.08 12.48
N ILE A 59 -11.62 14.16 12.30
CA ILE A 59 -12.14 13.33 13.38
C ILE A 59 -11.03 12.44 13.99
N ILE A 60 -10.22 11.80 13.15
CA ILE A 60 -9.08 10.98 13.60
C ILE A 60 -8.15 11.79 14.51
N LYS A 61 -7.78 13.01 14.09
CA LYS A 61 -6.89 13.89 14.86
C LYS A 61 -7.53 14.38 16.16
N GLU A 62 -8.81 14.76 16.13
CA GLU A 62 -9.55 15.20 17.31
C GLU A 62 -9.67 14.08 18.35
N ALA A 63 -9.76 12.83 17.91
CA ALA A 63 -9.73 11.65 18.76
C ALA A 63 -8.33 11.22 19.22
N GLY A 64 -7.28 11.97 18.84
CA GLY A 64 -5.88 11.69 19.21
C GLY A 64 -5.18 10.61 18.37
N GLY A 65 -5.81 10.14 17.30
CA GLY A 65 -5.22 9.15 16.39
C GLY A 65 -4.45 9.77 15.22
N ASP A 66 -3.71 8.93 14.52
CA ASP A 66 -2.89 9.30 13.36
C ASP A 66 -2.93 8.23 12.25
N ALA A 67 -4.06 7.53 12.16
CA ALA A 67 -4.36 6.52 11.16
C ALA A 67 -4.14 7.04 9.72
N ARG A 68 -3.63 6.18 8.86
CA ARG A 68 -3.53 6.40 7.41
C ARG A 68 -4.90 6.20 6.78
N ILE A 69 -5.32 7.15 5.93
CA ILE A 69 -6.63 7.04 5.28
C ILE A 69 -6.49 6.38 3.92
N ILE A 70 -7.24 5.29 3.72
CA ILE A 70 -7.41 4.60 2.44
C ILE A 70 -8.78 4.98 1.89
N SER A 71 -8.83 5.68 0.76
CA SER A 71 -10.11 6.00 0.13
C SER A 71 -10.53 4.87 -0.81
N LYS A 72 -11.71 4.29 -0.57
CA LYS A 72 -12.30 3.27 -1.44
C LYS A 72 -13.04 3.96 -2.58
N ILE A 73 -12.63 3.64 -3.81
CA ILE A 73 -13.24 4.18 -5.03
C ILE A 73 -14.29 3.19 -5.51
N GLU A 74 -15.54 3.55 -5.27
CA GLU A 74 -16.72 2.68 -5.43
C GLU A 74 -17.77 3.28 -6.36
N SER A 75 -17.59 4.54 -6.77
CA SER A 75 -18.60 5.30 -7.53
C SER A 75 -18.02 6.00 -8.75
N ARG A 76 -18.89 6.35 -9.69
CA ARG A 76 -18.52 7.21 -10.82
C ARG A 76 -17.98 8.58 -10.39
N MET A 77 -18.56 9.19 -9.36
CA MET A 77 -18.08 10.48 -8.84
C MET A 77 -16.66 10.38 -8.26
N GLY A 78 -16.35 9.28 -7.54
CA GLY A 78 -15.00 9.01 -7.05
C GLY A 78 -13.97 8.86 -8.19
N ILE A 79 -14.38 8.29 -9.32
CA ILE A 79 -13.54 8.22 -10.54
C ILE A 79 -13.32 9.61 -11.15
N GLU A 80 -14.37 10.41 -11.27
CA GLU A 80 -14.30 11.75 -11.84
C GLU A 80 -13.40 12.68 -11.00
N ASN A 81 -13.41 12.52 -9.67
CA ASN A 81 -12.60 13.31 -8.72
C ASN A 81 -11.30 12.62 -8.28
N ILE A 82 -10.88 11.55 -8.95
CA ILE A 82 -9.80 10.67 -8.47
C ILE A 82 -8.50 11.40 -8.14
N ASP A 83 -8.13 12.42 -8.93
CA ASP A 83 -6.85 13.12 -8.76
C ASP A 83 -6.80 13.93 -7.45
N GLU A 84 -7.92 14.54 -7.05
CA GLU A 84 -7.98 15.27 -5.79
C GLU A 84 -8.13 14.34 -4.57
N ILE A 85 -8.83 13.21 -4.73
CA ILE A 85 -8.95 12.18 -3.69
C ILE A 85 -7.56 11.58 -3.40
N ILE A 86 -6.80 11.20 -4.44
CA ILE A 86 -5.42 10.71 -4.30
C ILE A 86 -4.55 11.70 -3.53
N LYS A 87 -4.67 13.00 -3.83
CA LYS A 87 -3.89 14.05 -3.17
C LYS A 87 -4.20 14.14 -1.66
N ALA A 88 -5.46 13.97 -1.27
CA ALA A 88 -5.91 14.06 0.11
C ALA A 88 -5.71 12.75 0.92
N SER A 89 -5.61 11.61 0.23
CA SER A 89 -5.54 10.28 0.84
C SER A 89 -4.10 9.84 1.14
N ASP A 90 -3.94 8.82 1.97
CA ASP A 90 -2.64 8.15 2.19
C ASP A 90 -2.44 6.96 1.23
N GLY A 91 -3.54 6.30 0.85
CA GLY A 91 -3.61 5.30 -0.20
C GLY A 91 -5.00 5.22 -0.81
N ILE A 92 -5.14 4.44 -1.89
CA ILE A 92 -6.42 4.20 -2.57
C ILE A 92 -6.72 2.71 -2.60
N MET A 93 -7.99 2.35 -2.42
CA MET A 93 -8.48 1.00 -2.69
C MET A 93 -9.40 1.02 -3.91
N VAL A 94 -9.06 0.22 -4.92
CA VAL A 94 -9.94 -0.04 -6.06
C VAL A 94 -10.89 -1.17 -5.67
N ALA A 95 -12.10 -0.80 -5.25
CA ALA A 95 -13.13 -1.73 -4.80
C ALA A 95 -13.99 -2.18 -5.99
N ARG A 96 -13.54 -3.24 -6.66
CA ARG A 96 -14.02 -3.65 -7.98
C ARG A 96 -15.46 -4.12 -8.02
N GLY A 97 -15.93 -4.79 -6.96
CA GLY A 97 -17.31 -5.26 -6.84
C GLY A 97 -18.30 -4.09 -6.86
N ASP A 98 -18.11 -3.11 -5.96
CA ASP A 98 -18.97 -1.93 -5.90
C ASP A 98 -18.81 -1.03 -7.13
N LEU A 99 -17.56 -0.76 -7.54
CA LEU A 99 -17.28 0.06 -8.71
C LEU A 99 -17.86 -0.57 -9.99
N GLY A 100 -17.82 -1.89 -10.14
CA GLY A 100 -18.37 -2.62 -11.28
C GLY A 100 -19.89 -2.53 -11.44
N VAL A 101 -20.61 -2.11 -10.39
CA VAL A 101 -22.04 -1.78 -10.46
C VAL A 101 -22.27 -0.37 -11.01
N GLU A 102 -21.34 0.55 -10.74
CA GLU A 102 -21.45 1.98 -11.08
C GLU A 102 -20.88 2.34 -12.47
N VAL A 103 -20.01 1.49 -13.03
CA VAL A 103 -19.41 1.70 -14.36
C VAL A 103 -19.59 0.48 -15.27
N PRO A 104 -19.58 0.65 -16.60
CA PRO A 104 -19.56 -0.47 -17.52
C PRO A 104 -18.39 -1.43 -17.22
N MET A 105 -18.68 -2.72 -17.09
CA MET A 105 -17.72 -3.73 -16.64
C MET A 105 -16.48 -3.82 -17.52
N GLU A 106 -16.63 -3.58 -18.83
CA GLU A 106 -15.52 -3.58 -19.79
C GLU A 106 -14.52 -2.44 -19.57
N LYS A 107 -14.91 -1.38 -18.86
CA LYS A 107 -14.03 -0.27 -18.48
C LYS A 107 -13.26 -0.53 -17.20
N LEU A 108 -13.74 -1.42 -16.34
CA LEU A 108 -13.20 -1.65 -15.00
C LEU A 108 -11.70 -1.99 -15.00
N PRO A 109 -11.18 -2.89 -15.87
CA PRO A 109 -9.75 -3.18 -15.92
C PRO A 109 -8.90 -1.96 -16.27
N MET A 110 -9.39 -1.10 -17.17
CA MET A 110 -8.68 0.11 -17.57
C MET A 110 -8.72 1.20 -16.49
N LEU A 111 -9.81 1.29 -15.73
CA LEU A 111 -9.92 2.18 -14.59
C LEU A 111 -8.97 1.77 -13.46
N GLN A 112 -8.89 0.48 -13.12
CA GLN A 112 -7.91 -0.06 -12.18
C GLN A 112 -6.48 0.36 -12.55
N LYS A 113 -6.07 0.07 -13.79
CA LYS A 113 -4.75 0.45 -14.33
C LYS A 113 -4.49 1.95 -14.21
N SER A 114 -5.49 2.77 -14.51
CA SER A 114 -5.39 4.23 -14.43
C SER A 114 -5.21 4.70 -12.98
N ILE A 115 -6.03 4.20 -12.05
CA ILE A 115 -5.98 4.57 -10.62
C ILE A 115 -4.65 4.18 -10.00
N ILE A 116 -4.19 2.94 -10.20
CA ILE A 116 -2.92 2.45 -9.66
C ILE A 116 -1.76 3.32 -10.17
N ARG A 117 -1.71 3.58 -11.48
CA ARG A 117 -0.72 4.46 -12.09
C ARG A 117 -0.72 5.85 -11.42
N LYS A 118 -1.89 6.49 -11.32
CA LYS A 118 -2.02 7.82 -10.71
C LYS A 118 -1.60 7.84 -9.23
N CYS A 119 -1.87 6.77 -8.48
CA CYS A 119 -1.38 6.62 -7.10
C CYS A 119 0.14 6.61 -7.06
N ARG A 120 0.78 5.79 -7.89
CA ARG A 120 2.24 5.70 -8.01
C ARG A 120 2.88 7.02 -8.45
N GLU A 121 2.27 7.71 -9.42
CA GLU A 121 2.72 9.05 -9.86
C GLU A 121 2.71 10.07 -8.71
N LYS A 122 1.93 9.84 -7.65
CA LYS A 122 1.79 10.71 -6.48
C LYS A 122 2.41 10.14 -5.20
N GLY A 123 3.11 9.01 -5.27
CA GLY A 123 3.74 8.41 -4.09
C GLY A 123 2.74 7.85 -3.09
N LYS A 124 1.56 7.42 -3.56
CA LYS A 124 0.49 6.83 -2.76
C LYS A 124 0.41 5.34 -3.06
N PHE A 125 0.18 4.53 -2.03
CA PHE A 125 0.01 3.09 -2.22
C PHE A 125 -1.40 2.78 -2.76
N ALA A 126 -1.50 1.71 -3.55
CA ALA A 126 -2.76 1.22 -4.07
C ALA A 126 -3.06 -0.20 -3.59
N ILE A 127 -4.34 -0.45 -3.29
CA ILE A 127 -4.87 -1.78 -2.97
C ILE A 127 -5.87 -2.15 -4.05
N VAL A 128 -5.76 -3.35 -4.61
CA VAL A 128 -6.82 -3.95 -5.43
C VAL A 128 -7.62 -4.90 -4.55
N ALA A 129 -8.94 -4.67 -4.51
CA ALA A 129 -9.85 -5.34 -3.59
C ALA A 129 -11.04 -5.94 -4.30
N THR A 130 -11.67 -6.91 -3.62
CA THR A 130 -12.87 -7.67 -4.00
C THR A 130 -12.69 -8.55 -5.24
N GLU A 131 -13.40 -9.67 -5.28
CA GLU A 131 -13.40 -10.62 -6.41
C GLU A 131 -12.03 -11.14 -6.83
N MET A 132 -11.06 -11.19 -5.89
CA MET A 132 -9.71 -11.65 -6.22
C MET A 132 -9.66 -13.18 -6.37
N LEU A 133 -10.18 -13.92 -5.37
CA LEU A 133 -10.24 -15.38 -5.37
C LEU A 133 -11.64 -15.85 -4.90
N ALA A 134 -12.70 -15.17 -5.35
CA ALA A 134 -14.06 -15.33 -4.83
C ALA A 134 -14.55 -16.79 -4.80
N SER A 135 -14.19 -17.61 -5.80
CA SER A 135 -14.55 -19.03 -5.87
C SER A 135 -13.98 -19.85 -4.72
N MET A 136 -12.89 -19.38 -4.10
CA MET A 136 -12.26 -20.04 -2.95
C MET A 136 -13.02 -19.89 -1.64
N TYR A 137 -14.10 -19.11 -1.64
CA TYR A 137 -15.09 -19.16 -0.59
C TYR A 137 -15.62 -20.59 -0.38
N GLU A 138 -15.96 -21.28 -1.48
CA GLU A 138 -16.53 -22.63 -1.47
C GLU A 138 -15.56 -23.72 -1.94
N ASN A 139 -14.49 -23.35 -2.66
CA ASN A 139 -13.60 -24.30 -3.32
C ASN A 139 -12.15 -24.22 -2.79
N PRO A 140 -11.43 -25.35 -2.72
CA PRO A 140 -10.04 -25.35 -2.24
C PRO A 140 -9.03 -24.79 -3.26
N ARG A 141 -9.47 -24.45 -4.48
CA ARG A 141 -8.63 -23.92 -5.56
C ARG A 141 -9.38 -22.86 -6.36
N PRO A 142 -8.70 -21.80 -6.82
CA PRO A 142 -9.32 -20.78 -7.65
C PRO A 142 -9.42 -21.25 -9.11
N SER A 143 -10.23 -20.53 -9.88
CA SER A 143 -10.28 -20.65 -11.33
C SER A 143 -9.01 -20.05 -11.97
N ARG A 144 -8.76 -20.42 -13.23
CA ARG A 144 -7.67 -19.81 -14.03
C ARG A 144 -7.91 -18.32 -14.28
N ALA A 145 -9.17 -17.90 -14.37
CA ALA A 145 -9.53 -16.50 -14.57
C ALA A 145 -9.14 -15.65 -13.35
N GLU A 146 -9.43 -16.13 -12.13
CA GLU A 146 -9.05 -15.46 -10.88
C GLU A 146 -7.53 -15.38 -10.71
N VAL A 147 -6.80 -16.45 -11.03
CA VAL A 147 -5.32 -16.41 -11.03
C VAL A 147 -4.80 -15.35 -12.00
N SER A 148 -5.37 -15.28 -13.21
CA SER A 148 -5.01 -14.25 -14.19
C SER A 148 -5.36 -12.84 -13.71
N ASP A 149 -6.44 -12.68 -12.96
CA ASP A 149 -6.90 -11.40 -12.45
C ASP A 149 -5.98 -10.88 -11.33
N VAL A 150 -5.64 -11.74 -10.36
CA VAL A 150 -4.60 -11.44 -9.35
C VAL A 150 -3.28 -11.07 -10.04
N ALA A 151 -2.85 -11.85 -11.03
CA ALA A 151 -1.61 -11.57 -11.75
C ALA A 151 -1.64 -10.20 -12.45
N ASN A 152 -2.76 -9.82 -13.06
CA ASN A 152 -2.90 -8.51 -13.69
C ASN A 152 -2.88 -7.36 -12.67
N ALA A 153 -3.47 -7.52 -11.48
CA ALA A 153 -3.37 -6.52 -10.42
C ALA A 153 -1.91 -6.26 -10.01
N VAL A 154 -1.10 -7.32 -9.90
CA VAL A 154 0.34 -7.24 -9.61
C VAL A 154 1.09 -6.57 -10.77
N LEU A 155 0.84 -6.98 -12.02
CA LEU A 155 1.44 -6.36 -13.22
C LEU A 155 1.09 -4.88 -13.37
N ASP A 156 -0.09 -4.46 -12.92
CA ASP A 156 -0.48 -3.05 -12.89
C ASP A 156 0.32 -2.23 -11.87
N GLY A 157 1.00 -2.92 -10.95
CA GLY A 157 1.84 -2.35 -9.92
C GLY A 157 1.05 -1.96 -8.68
N THR A 158 0.00 -2.70 -8.31
CA THR A 158 -0.64 -2.55 -6.99
C THR A 158 0.38 -2.77 -5.87
N ASP A 159 0.24 -2.08 -4.74
CA ASP A 159 1.08 -2.33 -3.55
C ASP A 159 0.56 -3.51 -2.74
N CYS A 160 -0.76 -3.72 -2.75
CA CYS A 160 -1.41 -4.81 -2.04
C CYS A 160 -2.57 -5.41 -2.87
N VAL A 161 -2.86 -6.66 -2.56
CA VAL A 161 -4.03 -7.41 -3.00
C VAL A 161 -4.83 -7.82 -1.76
N MET A 162 -6.16 -7.76 -1.83
CA MET A 162 -7.02 -7.97 -0.66
C MET A 162 -7.98 -9.15 -0.84
N LEU A 163 -7.97 -10.06 0.14
CA LEU A 163 -9.00 -11.08 0.32
C LEU A 163 -10.12 -10.55 1.21
N SER A 164 -11.36 -10.92 0.93
CA SER A 164 -12.56 -10.44 1.61
C SER A 164 -13.32 -11.60 2.27
N GLY A 165 -14.31 -12.16 1.58
CA GLY A 165 -15.11 -13.29 2.08
C GLY A 165 -14.26 -14.56 2.23
N GLU A 166 -13.23 -14.69 1.41
CA GLU A 166 -12.35 -15.85 1.33
C GLU A 166 -11.67 -16.18 2.68
N THR A 167 -11.27 -15.15 3.44
CA THR A 167 -10.56 -15.29 4.72
C THR A 167 -11.46 -15.09 5.94
N THR A 168 -12.58 -14.38 5.80
CA THR A 168 -13.44 -14.01 6.93
C THR A 168 -14.49 -15.07 7.25
N ILE A 169 -15.15 -15.61 6.22
CA ILE A 169 -16.26 -16.56 6.37
C ILE A 169 -16.17 -17.75 5.40
N GLY A 170 -15.16 -17.76 4.52
CA GLY A 170 -14.92 -18.83 3.54
C GLY A 170 -14.39 -20.12 4.17
N LYS A 171 -14.52 -21.23 3.43
CA LYS A 171 -14.13 -22.57 3.89
C LYS A 171 -12.62 -22.84 3.82
N TYR A 172 -11.88 -22.05 3.05
CA TYR A 172 -10.46 -22.26 2.76
C TYR A 172 -9.60 -21.00 2.98
N PRO A 173 -9.63 -20.39 4.18
CA PRO A 173 -8.96 -19.11 4.43
C PRO A 173 -7.44 -19.19 4.29
N VAL A 174 -6.82 -20.26 4.81
CA VAL A 174 -5.37 -20.48 4.74
C VAL A 174 -4.92 -20.68 3.29
N GLN A 175 -5.61 -21.56 2.55
CA GLN A 175 -5.28 -21.87 1.16
C GLN A 175 -5.44 -20.65 0.25
N SER A 176 -6.42 -19.79 0.54
CA SER A 176 -6.63 -18.53 -0.18
C SER A 176 -5.44 -17.59 -0.04
N VAL A 177 -4.89 -17.46 1.17
CA VAL A 177 -3.67 -16.66 1.42
C VAL A 177 -2.44 -17.30 0.75
N GLU A 178 -2.28 -18.63 0.86
CA GLU A 178 -1.15 -19.34 0.26
C GLU A 178 -1.12 -19.20 -1.26
N ILE A 179 -2.26 -19.37 -1.94
CA ILE A 179 -2.30 -19.26 -3.39
C ILE A 179 -2.13 -17.81 -3.85
N MET A 180 -2.72 -16.84 -3.13
CA MET A 180 -2.49 -15.41 -3.39
C MET A 180 -0.99 -15.10 -3.34
N SER A 181 -0.31 -15.53 -2.28
CA SER A 181 1.14 -15.35 -2.13
C SER A 181 1.94 -16.03 -3.25
N LYS A 182 1.58 -17.26 -3.64
CA LYS A 182 2.24 -17.98 -4.73
C LYS A 182 2.11 -17.26 -6.07
N VAL A 183 0.93 -16.72 -6.38
CA VAL A 183 0.69 -15.95 -7.61
C VAL A 183 1.50 -14.66 -7.59
N CYS A 184 1.45 -13.87 -6.51
CA CYS A 184 2.22 -12.63 -6.40
C CYS A 184 3.72 -12.87 -6.60
N LYS A 185 4.32 -13.82 -5.85
CA LYS A 185 5.75 -14.15 -5.95
C LYS A 185 6.17 -14.56 -7.36
N TYR A 186 5.36 -15.39 -8.03
CA TYR A 186 5.66 -15.81 -9.40
C TYR A 186 5.63 -14.62 -10.35
N VAL A 187 4.58 -13.79 -10.30
CA VAL A 187 4.44 -12.64 -11.20
C VAL A 187 5.53 -11.61 -10.95
N GLU A 188 5.83 -11.29 -9.69
CA GLU A 188 6.89 -10.37 -9.29
C GLU A 188 8.26 -10.79 -9.84
N SER A 189 8.55 -12.10 -9.93
CA SER A 189 9.79 -12.62 -10.52
C SER A 189 9.93 -12.40 -12.03
N THR A 190 8.84 -12.02 -12.71
CA THR A 190 8.81 -11.79 -14.17
C THR A 190 8.79 -10.32 -14.56
N ILE A 191 8.66 -9.42 -13.58
CA ILE A 191 8.54 -7.98 -13.82
C ILE A 191 9.92 -7.37 -14.07
N ASP A 192 10.00 -6.57 -15.13
CA ASP A 192 11.12 -5.67 -15.38
C ASP A 192 10.91 -4.36 -14.61
N TYR A 193 11.53 -4.27 -13.44
CA TYR A 193 11.40 -3.15 -12.52
C TYR A 193 12.10 -1.86 -12.97
N THR A 194 12.98 -1.94 -13.98
CA THR A 194 13.66 -0.76 -14.56
C THR A 194 12.69 0.23 -15.22
N LYS A 195 11.48 -0.25 -15.54
CA LYS A 195 10.40 0.57 -16.11
C LYS A 195 9.69 1.34 -15.01
N HIS A 196 10.26 2.48 -14.65
CA HIS A 196 9.65 3.36 -13.67
C HIS A 196 8.42 4.10 -14.23
N VAL A 197 7.39 4.19 -13.40
CA VAL A 197 6.31 5.15 -13.62
C VAL A 197 6.85 6.55 -13.42
N SER A 198 6.50 7.48 -14.31
CA SER A 198 6.90 8.89 -14.21
C SER A 198 6.34 9.49 -12.91
N TYR A 199 7.18 9.66 -11.90
CA TYR A 199 6.78 10.31 -10.66
C TYR A 199 6.50 11.79 -10.90
N LYS A 200 5.27 12.22 -10.61
CA LYS A 200 4.75 13.60 -10.81
C LYS A 200 4.57 14.34 -9.48
N GLY A 201 5.29 13.92 -8.44
CA GLY A 201 5.37 14.63 -7.17
C GLY A 201 6.39 15.77 -7.23
N ILE A 202 6.53 16.49 -6.12
CA ILE A 202 7.60 17.49 -5.98
C ILE A 202 8.90 16.72 -5.76
N ILE A 203 9.85 16.89 -6.69
CA ILE A 203 11.18 16.30 -6.58
C ILE A 203 12.02 17.15 -5.64
N GLY A 204 12.47 16.56 -4.54
CA GLY A 204 13.46 17.15 -3.65
C GLY A 204 14.58 16.18 -3.32
N VAL A 205 15.45 16.59 -2.38
CA VAL A 205 16.62 15.78 -1.95
C VAL A 205 16.25 14.33 -1.61
N SER A 206 15.14 14.12 -0.90
CA SER A 206 14.70 12.77 -0.54
C SER A 206 14.27 11.93 -1.74
N ASP A 207 13.68 12.55 -2.77
CA ASP A 207 13.32 11.87 -4.01
C ASP A 207 14.57 11.52 -4.82
N THR A 208 15.56 12.42 -4.86
CA THR A 208 16.86 12.18 -5.48
C THR A 208 17.58 11.01 -4.81
N ILE A 209 17.69 11.00 -3.48
CA ILE A 209 18.33 9.89 -2.75
C ILE A 209 17.57 8.59 -2.97
N ALA A 210 16.23 8.59 -2.87
CA ALA A 210 15.44 7.38 -3.12
C ALA A 210 15.67 6.83 -4.55
N LYS A 211 15.76 7.71 -5.56
CA LYS A 211 16.07 7.29 -6.94
C LYS A 211 17.48 6.72 -7.06
N LEU A 212 18.49 7.37 -6.44
CA LEU A 212 19.86 6.86 -6.43
C LEU A 212 19.99 5.50 -5.73
N VAL A 213 19.20 5.24 -4.67
CA VAL A 213 19.13 3.91 -4.03
C VAL A 213 18.63 2.87 -5.03
N VAL A 214 17.54 3.16 -5.75
CA VAL A 214 16.99 2.24 -6.76
C VAL A 214 17.99 2.02 -7.91
N ASP A 215 18.61 3.09 -8.40
CA ASP A 215 19.64 3.00 -9.45
C ASP A 215 20.86 2.19 -9.00
N ALA A 216 21.28 2.33 -7.74
CA ALA A 216 22.39 1.56 -7.19
C ALA A 216 22.06 0.05 -7.19
N VAL A 217 20.86 -0.32 -6.76
CA VAL A 217 20.37 -1.71 -6.77
C VAL A 217 20.26 -2.29 -8.18
N GLU A 218 19.90 -1.47 -9.16
CA GLU A 218 19.85 -1.92 -10.56
C GLU A 218 21.25 -2.08 -11.17
N TYR A 219 22.19 -1.23 -10.76
CA TYR A 219 23.54 -1.18 -11.34
C TYR A 219 24.52 -2.16 -10.68
N SER A 220 24.37 -2.43 -9.39
CA SER A 220 25.22 -3.31 -8.59
C SER A 220 24.39 -4.44 -7.97
N ASP A 221 25.00 -5.60 -7.70
CA ASP A 221 24.32 -6.76 -7.10
C ASP A 221 24.03 -6.57 -5.59
N ILE A 222 23.30 -5.51 -5.26
CA ILE A 222 22.86 -5.19 -3.90
C ILE A 222 21.66 -6.05 -3.56
N LYS A 223 21.81 -6.90 -2.53
CA LYS A 223 20.81 -7.87 -2.09
C LYS A 223 19.67 -7.25 -1.30
N LEU A 224 19.94 -6.15 -0.59
CA LEU A 224 19.01 -5.56 0.36
C LEU A 224 19.15 -4.04 0.46
N ILE A 225 18.01 -3.36 0.58
CA ILE A 225 17.95 -1.95 0.96
C ILE A 225 17.57 -1.86 2.43
N VAL A 226 18.48 -1.40 3.29
CA VAL A 226 18.20 -1.14 4.71
C VAL A 226 17.89 0.34 4.88
N THR A 227 16.68 0.64 5.34
CA THR A 227 16.20 2.00 5.54
C THR A 227 16.00 2.30 7.01
N THR A 228 16.66 3.32 7.53
CA THR A 228 16.36 3.83 8.88
C THR A 228 15.29 4.92 8.80
N THR A 229 14.24 4.79 9.63
CA THR A 229 13.10 5.68 9.50
C THR A 229 12.33 5.94 10.79
N MET A 230 12.11 7.22 11.09
CA MET A 230 11.30 7.64 12.24
C MET A 230 9.79 7.65 11.97
N THR A 231 9.38 7.69 10.69
CA THR A 231 7.97 7.85 10.28
C THR A 231 7.56 6.92 9.14
N GLY A 232 8.49 6.10 8.64
CA GLY A 232 8.34 5.30 7.41
C GLY A 232 8.49 6.10 6.11
N PHE A 233 8.81 7.40 6.15
CA PHE A 233 8.84 8.25 4.96
C PHE A 233 9.84 7.79 3.90
N THR A 234 11.06 7.43 4.32
CA THR A 234 12.11 6.91 3.43
C THR A 234 11.67 5.61 2.77
N ALA A 235 11.22 4.63 3.56
CA ALA A 235 10.77 3.34 3.07
C ALA A 235 9.66 3.48 2.01
N ARG A 236 8.66 4.34 2.26
CA ARG A 236 7.57 4.59 1.30
C ARG A 236 8.04 5.21 0.00
N LYS A 237 9.00 6.16 0.05
CA LYS A 237 9.54 6.78 -1.16
C LYS A 237 10.25 5.76 -2.03
N ILE A 238 11.10 4.93 -1.42
CA ILE A 238 11.84 3.90 -2.13
C ILE A 238 10.86 2.85 -2.69
N SER A 239 9.92 2.37 -1.87
CA SER A 239 8.88 1.40 -2.26
C SER A 239 8.07 1.85 -3.49
N ASN A 240 7.72 3.15 -3.58
CA ASN A 240 6.98 3.68 -4.72
C ASN A 240 7.75 3.60 -6.04
N LEU A 241 9.08 3.63 -5.99
CA LEU A 241 9.96 3.51 -7.16
C LEU A 241 10.13 2.05 -7.63
N ARG A 242 9.63 1.09 -6.84
CA ARG A 242 9.64 -0.36 -7.12
C ARG A 242 11.07 -0.90 -7.35
N PRO A 243 11.97 -0.81 -6.36
CA PRO A 243 13.31 -1.39 -6.49
C PRO A 243 13.24 -2.90 -6.68
N ASN A 244 14.21 -3.46 -7.40
CA ASN A 244 14.41 -4.90 -7.52
C ASN A 244 15.17 -5.49 -6.31
N ALA A 245 14.85 -5.02 -5.10
CA ALA A 245 15.39 -5.52 -3.85
C ALA A 245 14.39 -5.31 -2.71
N ILE A 246 14.47 -6.15 -1.69
CA ILE A 246 13.63 -6.01 -0.49
C ILE A 246 14.11 -4.78 0.29
N ILE A 247 13.15 -4.04 0.85
CA ILE A 247 13.37 -2.87 1.69
C ILE A 247 13.16 -3.30 3.15
N LEU A 248 14.26 -3.49 3.88
CA LEU A 248 14.22 -3.68 5.33
C LEU A 248 14.05 -2.30 6.00
N ALA A 249 12.89 -2.05 6.62
CA ALA A 249 12.60 -0.77 7.27
C ALA A 249 12.84 -0.87 8.78
N CYS A 250 13.97 -0.36 9.24
CA CYS A 250 14.32 -0.23 10.65
C CYS A 250 13.52 0.92 11.28
N CYS A 251 12.56 0.53 12.12
CA CYS A 251 11.53 1.38 12.69
C CYS A 251 11.70 1.51 14.21
N PRO A 252 11.45 2.69 14.81
CA PRO A 252 11.65 2.90 16.25
C PRO A 252 10.55 2.28 17.12
N SER A 253 9.46 1.80 16.52
CA SER A 253 8.32 1.23 17.24
C SER A 253 7.43 0.40 16.31
N SER A 254 6.60 -0.46 16.90
CA SER A 254 5.55 -1.21 16.19
C SER A 254 4.60 -0.28 15.44
N HIS A 255 4.21 0.84 16.04
CA HIS A 255 3.34 1.85 15.40
C HIS A 255 3.89 2.38 14.07
N ILE A 256 5.21 2.52 13.93
CA ILE A 256 5.81 2.94 12.65
C ILE A 256 5.97 1.76 11.70
N ALA A 257 6.29 0.57 12.22
CA ALA A 257 6.38 -0.67 11.44
C ALA A 257 5.06 -1.00 10.74
N GLU A 258 3.94 -0.94 11.46
CA GLU A 258 2.62 -1.21 10.89
C GLU A 258 2.27 -0.22 9.76
N LYS A 259 2.68 1.05 9.87
CA LYS A 259 2.41 2.10 8.87
C LYS A 259 3.17 1.97 7.56
N VAL A 260 4.02 0.97 7.41
CA VAL A 260 4.73 0.69 6.16
C VAL A 260 4.49 -0.73 5.63
N VAL A 261 3.74 -1.57 6.35
CA VAL A 261 3.54 -2.97 5.96
C VAL A 261 2.76 -3.13 4.65
N LEU A 262 1.90 -2.15 4.31
CA LEU A 262 1.15 -2.14 3.06
C LEU A 262 1.92 -1.56 1.87
N ASN A 263 3.20 -1.22 2.05
CA ASN A 263 4.03 -0.68 0.98
C ASN A 263 4.78 -1.81 0.27
N PHE A 264 4.77 -1.79 -1.07
CA PHE A 264 5.44 -2.79 -1.89
C PHE A 264 6.90 -3.02 -1.49
N GLY A 265 7.29 -4.28 -1.30
CA GLY A 265 8.67 -4.69 -1.03
C GLY A 265 9.20 -4.29 0.34
N VAL A 266 8.37 -3.72 1.24
CA VAL A 266 8.82 -3.31 2.58
C VAL A 266 8.60 -4.43 3.60
N LYS A 267 9.68 -4.85 4.26
CA LYS A 267 9.67 -5.68 5.47
C LYS A 267 10.07 -4.80 6.66
N PRO A 268 9.16 -4.41 7.55
CA PRO A 268 9.54 -3.63 8.73
C PRO A 268 10.20 -4.50 9.80
N ILE A 269 11.09 -3.89 10.57
CA ILE A 269 11.69 -4.46 11.79
C ILE A 269 11.83 -3.37 12.85
N ILE A 270 11.64 -3.72 14.12
CA ILE A 270 11.78 -2.78 15.23
C ILE A 270 13.24 -2.77 15.67
N THR A 271 13.84 -1.58 15.72
CA THR A 271 15.25 -1.38 16.11
C THR A 271 15.38 -0.19 17.04
N ASP A 272 16.51 -0.12 17.73
CA ASP A 272 16.89 1.07 18.47
C ASP A 272 17.19 2.25 17.53
N ILE A 273 17.21 3.45 18.12
CA ILE A 273 17.58 4.69 17.44
C ILE A 273 19.03 5.00 17.78
N TYR A 274 19.86 5.08 16.76
CA TYR A 274 21.29 5.40 16.89
C TYR A 274 21.53 6.87 16.56
N GLU A 275 22.34 7.58 17.34
CA GLU A 275 22.76 8.95 17.02
C GLU A 275 24.00 8.99 16.13
N ASP A 276 24.88 8.00 16.30
CA ASP A 276 26.10 7.82 15.53
C ASP A 276 25.83 7.06 14.23
N THR A 277 26.49 7.48 13.15
CA THR A 277 26.27 6.89 11.83
C THR A 277 26.97 5.53 11.68
N ASP A 278 28.13 5.35 12.29
CA ASP A 278 28.89 4.10 12.19
C ASP A 278 28.23 3.00 13.04
N GLU A 279 27.78 3.31 14.27
CA GLU A 279 26.99 2.37 15.08
C GLU A 279 25.72 1.89 14.37
N MET A 280 25.03 2.82 13.71
CA MET A 280 23.82 2.50 12.96
C MET A 280 24.10 1.60 11.74
N ILE A 281 25.22 1.82 11.05
CA ILE A 281 25.60 0.96 9.92
C ILE A 281 25.92 -0.44 10.41
N GLU A 282 26.63 -0.57 11.53
CA GLU A 282 26.97 -1.89 12.06
C GLU A 282 25.70 -2.64 12.49
N SER A 283 24.79 -1.98 13.21
CA SER A 283 23.47 -2.53 13.51
C SER A 283 22.69 -2.94 12.25
N ALA A 284 22.69 -2.09 11.22
CA ALA A 284 22.04 -2.40 9.95
C ALA A 284 22.65 -3.66 9.28
N ARG A 285 23.97 -3.86 9.35
CA ARG A 285 24.66 -5.05 8.83
C ARG A 285 24.28 -6.30 9.62
N GLU A 286 24.34 -6.25 10.95
CA GLU A 286 24.00 -7.39 11.82
C GLU A 286 22.54 -7.84 11.62
N ILE A 287 21.62 -6.88 11.55
CA ILE A 287 20.20 -7.15 11.33
C ILE A 287 19.98 -7.69 9.91
N ALA A 288 20.58 -7.08 8.89
CA ALA A 288 20.46 -7.57 7.51
C ALA A 288 20.96 -9.02 7.38
N LYS A 289 22.12 -9.31 7.97
CA LYS A 289 22.74 -10.64 7.97
C LYS A 289 21.85 -11.68 8.62
N SER A 290 21.30 -11.38 9.80
CA SER A 290 20.44 -12.30 10.55
C SER A 290 19.04 -12.49 9.93
N GLU A 291 18.42 -11.42 9.41
CA GLU A 291 17.06 -11.46 8.88
C GLU A 291 16.95 -12.07 7.47
N PHE A 292 18.03 -12.02 6.69
CA PHE A 292 18.05 -12.45 5.30
C PHE A 292 19.10 -13.52 4.98
N ASN A 293 19.86 -13.99 5.98
CA ASN A 293 20.94 -14.97 5.83
C ASN A 293 21.93 -14.55 4.73
N LEU A 294 22.39 -13.29 4.78
CA LEU A 294 23.38 -12.77 3.85
C LEU A 294 24.77 -13.31 4.18
N ASP A 295 25.57 -13.55 3.14
CA ASP A 295 26.94 -14.05 3.26
C ASP A 295 27.95 -12.89 3.31
N ASP A 296 29.15 -13.16 3.84
CA ASP A 296 30.26 -12.20 3.78
C ASP A 296 30.56 -11.84 2.31
N GLY A 297 30.66 -10.55 2.01
CA GLY A 297 30.81 -10.08 0.62
C GLY A 297 29.51 -9.66 -0.08
N ASP A 298 28.33 -10.00 0.47
CA ASP A 298 27.07 -9.47 -0.05
C ASP A 298 26.99 -7.95 0.14
N LEU A 299 26.42 -7.25 -0.85
CA LEU A 299 26.25 -5.81 -0.79
C LEU A 299 24.85 -5.44 -0.30
N ILE A 300 24.78 -4.47 0.62
CA ILE A 300 23.55 -3.81 1.03
C ILE A 300 23.67 -2.30 0.83
N VAL A 301 22.53 -1.62 0.67
CA VAL A 301 22.46 -0.15 0.73
C VAL A 301 21.81 0.26 2.04
N VAL A 302 22.50 1.11 2.80
CA VAL A 302 21.96 1.77 3.98
C VAL A 302 21.56 3.20 3.63
N THR A 303 20.31 3.57 3.89
CA THR A 303 19.76 4.88 3.56
C THR A 303 18.81 5.40 4.64
N GLY A 304 18.68 6.72 4.77
CA GLY A 304 17.90 7.32 5.85
C GLY A 304 17.97 8.83 5.88
N GLY A 305 17.46 9.40 6.97
CA GLY A 305 17.61 10.82 7.30
C GLY A 305 18.58 10.99 8.46
N PHE A 306 19.66 11.76 8.27
CA PHE A 306 20.72 11.96 9.26
C PHE A 306 21.00 13.44 9.56
N PRO A 307 21.33 13.79 10.83
CA PRO A 307 21.36 12.90 12.00
C PRO A 307 19.97 12.36 12.37
N LEU A 308 19.91 11.10 12.81
CA LEU A 308 18.66 10.42 13.18
C LEU A 308 17.92 11.21 14.28
N GLY A 309 16.59 11.21 14.24
CA GLY A 309 15.73 12.01 15.15
C GLY A 309 15.70 13.52 14.88
N LYS A 310 16.71 14.10 14.20
CA LYS A 310 16.77 15.53 13.83
C LYS A 310 16.39 15.77 12.37
N ALA A 311 16.87 14.91 11.48
CA ALA A 311 16.58 15.02 10.06
C ALA A 311 15.13 14.65 9.76
N ARG A 312 14.41 15.60 9.15
CA ARG A 312 13.00 15.40 8.72
C ARG A 312 12.88 14.84 7.30
N ARG A 313 14.01 14.62 6.62
CA ARG A 313 14.08 14.25 5.20
C ARG A 313 15.18 13.22 4.99
N THR A 314 14.98 12.31 4.04
CA THR A 314 16.00 11.39 3.55
C THR A 314 17.10 12.19 2.86
N ASN A 315 18.35 11.97 3.25
CA ASN A 315 19.53 12.70 2.76
C ASN A 315 20.82 11.86 2.71
N TYR A 316 20.75 10.56 2.97
CA TYR A 316 21.92 9.69 3.11
C TYR A 316 21.79 8.41 2.29
N LEU A 317 22.90 7.97 1.71
CA LEU A 317 23.06 6.68 1.02
C LEU A 317 24.50 6.21 1.23
N ARG A 318 24.68 4.96 1.66
CA ARG A 318 25.98 4.28 1.67
C ARG A 318 25.80 2.83 1.24
N ILE A 319 26.67 2.37 0.35
CA ILE A 319 26.78 0.95 0.00
C ILE A 319 27.79 0.34 0.98
N VAL A 320 27.44 -0.80 1.58
CA VAL A 320 28.30 -1.51 2.51
C VAL A 320 28.31 -3.00 2.18
N GLU A 321 29.43 -3.64 2.49
CA GLU A 321 29.62 -5.09 2.39
C GLU A 321 29.30 -5.72 3.75
N ILE A 322 28.59 -6.85 3.74
CA ILE A 322 28.30 -7.66 4.95
C ILE A 322 29.59 -8.26 5.52
#